data_AF-F3AHY7-F1
#
_entry.id   AF-F3AHY7-F1
#
_cell.length_a   1.000
_cell.length_b   1.000
_cell.length_c   1.000
_cell.angle_alpha   90.00
_cell.angle_beta   90.00
_cell.angle_gamma   90.00
#
_symmetry.space_group_name_H-M   'P 1'
#
loop_
_entity.id
_entity.type
_entity.pdbx_description
1 polymer ?
#
loop_
_entity_poly.entity_id
_entity_poly.type
_entity_poly.pdbx_seq_one_letter_code
_entity_poly.pdbx_strand_id
1 'polypeptide(L)'
;MYKYDINRVDYGIIHNLKYAKRNSKKLLMLKKKRSQRFRQFSDEKLHISSILLNRENITKDWVEGIDYFICGSDQIWNPNYATTSELAFCSFAPEKTICLSPSFGVSEIPTYRMDEYRCWLKKIKTLSVRENAGQKIIEILTGRNAEILIDPTMLIPVEKWKQLCKAPKEELPEHYIVCYFLGRVDKEYYNKIVKFSKSKGLPIIMLFDITAPAYYTYDPAEVLYTIQHADYVLTDSFHGTVFSILFHKNFYVFTRNEGKVSMNSRIETLLEKFDFENRVLGDRSEDVLNVQWEKVDFILEKERKKAKKYLVEALTIM
;
A
#
# COMPACT_ATOMS: atom_id res chain seq x y z
N MET A 1 -28.81 -0.44 6.16
CA MET A 1 -28.71 -1.75 6.83
C MET A 1 -27.27 -2.26 6.68
N TYR A 2 -26.29 -1.63 7.37
CA TYR A 2 -24.85 -1.90 7.19
C TYR A 2 -24.17 -1.74 8.55
N LYS A 3 -23.66 -2.82 9.16
CA LYS A 3 -23.65 -2.89 10.63
C LYS A 3 -22.34 -3.14 11.36
N TYR A 4 -21.22 -3.61 10.79
CA TYR A 4 -19.97 -3.83 11.56
C TYR A 4 -18.69 -3.96 10.71
N ASP A 5 -17.85 -2.94 10.74
CA ASP A 5 -16.41 -3.16 10.79
C ASP A 5 -15.94 -2.75 12.19
N ILE A 6 -14.89 -3.38 12.73
CA ILE A 6 -14.24 -2.94 13.99
C ILE A 6 -13.77 -1.48 13.88
N ASN A 7 -13.72 -0.97 12.66
CA ASN A 7 -13.41 0.40 12.31
C ASN A 7 -14.62 1.36 12.21
N ARG A 8 -15.87 0.90 12.23
CA ARG A 8 -17.05 1.78 12.10
C ARG A 8 -17.61 2.23 13.46
N VAL A 9 -17.79 3.54 13.63
CA VAL A 9 -17.98 4.21 14.93
C VAL A 9 -19.41 4.66 15.19
N ASP A 10 -20.37 4.21 14.39
CA ASP A 10 -21.78 4.59 14.58
C ASP A 10 -22.33 4.11 15.94
N TYR A 11 -21.65 3.18 16.62
CA TYR A 11 -22.00 2.68 17.93
C TYR A 11 -20.82 2.71 18.91
N GLY A 12 -21.11 2.95 20.19
CA GLY A 12 -20.10 2.97 21.26
C GLY A 12 -19.41 1.60 21.47
N ILE A 13 -18.22 1.62 22.09
CA ILE A 13 -17.34 0.45 22.33
C ILE A 13 -18.11 -0.77 22.88
N ILE A 14 -19.05 -0.54 23.79
CA ILE A 14 -19.87 -1.58 24.41
C ILE A 14 -20.72 -2.34 23.38
N HIS A 15 -21.28 -1.64 22.40
CA HIS A 15 -22.09 -2.25 21.35
C HIS A 15 -21.24 -3.14 20.44
N ASN A 16 -20.05 -2.66 20.08
CA ASN A 16 -19.10 -3.42 19.26
C ASN A 16 -18.63 -4.70 19.98
N LEU A 17 -18.33 -4.61 21.27
CA LEU A 17 -17.99 -5.77 22.10
C LEU A 17 -19.14 -6.79 22.18
N LYS A 18 -20.38 -6.32 22.40
CA LYS A 18 -21.56 -7.19 22.43
C LYS A 18 -21.79 -7.89 21.08
N TYR A 19 -21.63 -7.18 19.96
CA TYR A 19 -21.74 -7.79 18.64
C TYR A 19 -20.64 -8.81 18.37
N ALA A 20 -19.37 -8.45 18.62
CA ALA A 20 -18.23 -9.34 18.43
C ALA A 20 -18.39 -10.62 19.26
N LYS A 21 -18.86 -10.51 20.51
CA LYS A 21 -19.16 -11.68 21.35
C LYS A 21 -20.27 -12.55 20.76
N ARG A 22 -21.36 -11.94 20.29
CA ARG A 22 -22.50 -12.66 19.66
C ARG A 22 -22.16 -13.33 18.34
N ASN A 23 -21.23 -12.77 17.57
CA ASN A 23 -20.88 -13.21 16.21
C ASN A 23 -19.48 -13.83 16.11
N SER A 24 -18.84 -14.12 17.24
CA SER A 24 -17.44 -14.54 17.34
C SER A 24 -17.09 -15.69 16.40
N LYS A 25 -17.93 -16.74 16.37
CA LYS A 25 -17.76 -17.90 15.46
C LYS A 25 -17.77 -17.49 13.99
N LYS A 26 -18.73 -16.66 13.57
CA LYS A 26 -18.84 -16.17 12.18
C LYS A 26 -17.65 -15.28 11.80
N LEU A 27 -17.27 -14.36 12.68
CA LEU A 27 -16.12 -13.46 12.44
C LEU A 27 -14.81 -14.25 12.34
N LEU A 28 -14.60 -15.23 13.22
CA LEU A 28 -13.43 -16.11 13.17
C LEU A 28 -13.39 -16.93 11.87
N MET A 29 -14.54 -17.48 11.46
CA MET A 29 -14.68 -18.19 10.19
C MET A 29 -14.35 -17.30 8.99
N LEU A 30 -14.83 -16.05 8.94
CA LEU A 30 -14.54 -15.10 7.86
C LEU A 30 -13.06 -14.73 7.82
N LYS A 31 -12.44 -14.45 8.97
CA LYS A 31 -11.00 -14.20 9.08
C LYS A 31 -10.20 -15.39 8.55
N LYS A 32 -10.54 -16.61 8.98
CA LYS A 32 -9.90 -17.84 8.50
C LYS A 32 -10.06 -18.00 6.98
N LYS A 33 -11.27 -17.82 6.45
CA LYS A 33 -11.56 -17.91 5.01
C LYS A 33 -10.71 -16.90 4.22
N ARG A 34 -10.66 -15.65 4.66
CA ARG A 34 -9.82 -14.61 4.02
C ARG A 34 -8.35 -15.01 4.05
N SER A 35 -7.81 -15.39 5.20
CA SER A 35 -6.40 -15.82 5.32
C SER A 35 -6.07 -17.01 4.42
N GLN A 36 -6.98 -17.99 4.30
CA GLN A 36 -6.82 -19.12 3.40
C GLN A 36 -6.80 -18.68 1.93
N ARG A 37 -7.69 -17.77 1.52
CA ARG A 37 -7.73 -17.25 0.14
C ARG A 37 -6.49 -16.44 -0.21
N PHE A 38 -6.01 -15.60 0.70
CA PHE A 38 -4.74 -14.88 0.52
C PHE A 38 -3.56 -15.83 0.42
N ARG A 39 -3.50 -16.86 1.27
CA ARG A 39 -2.44 -17.88 1.19
C ARG A 39 -2.49 -18.63 -0.13
N GLN A 40 -3.66 -19.10 -0.55
CA GLN A 40 -3.83 -19.77 -1.84
C GLN A 40 -3.36 -18.88 -3.00
N PHE A 41 -3.76 -17.60 -3.00
CA PHE A 41 -3.28 -16.66 -4.00
C PHE A 41 -1.75 -16.52 -3.98
N SER A 42 -1.15 -16.38 -2.80
CA SER A 42 0.31 -16.31 -2.66
C SER A 42 1.00 -17.57 -3.18
N ASP A 43 0.52 -18.75 -2.81
CA ASP A 43 1.09 -20.04 -3.21
C ASP A 43 0.99 -20.25 -4.73
N GLU A 44 -0.08 -19.76 -5.36
CA GLU A 44 -0.31 -19.88 -6.81
C GLU A 44 0.43 -18.83 -7.65
N LYS A 45 0.67 -17.62 -7.10
CA LYS A 45 1.12 -16.45 -7.88
C LYS A 45 2.51 -15.96 -7.51
N LEU A 46 3.04 -16.34 -6.35
CA LEU A 46 4.31 -15.84 -5.83
C LEU A 46 5.29 -17.00 -5.61
N HIS A 47 6.57 -16.74 -5.88
CA HIS A 47 7.65 -17.67 -5.54
C HIS A 47 8.16 -17.33 -4.14
N ILE A 48 7.51 -17.88 -3.12
CA ILE A 48 7.88 -17.67 -1.72
C ILE A 48 8.78 -18.83 -1.29
N SER A 49 9.99 -18.51 -0.79
CA SER A 49 10.87 -19.50 -0.20
C SER A 49 10.27 -20.11 1.06
N SER A 50 10.46 -21.41 1.27
CA SER A 50 10.11 -22.08 2.53
C SER A 50 11.07 -21.75 3.68
N ILE A 51 12.23 -21.14 3.36
CA ILE A 51 13.25 -20.74 4.34
C ILE A 51 12.83 -19.42 4.97
N LEU A 52 12.59 -19.44 6.28
CA LEU A 52 12.41 -18.23 7.08
C LEU A 52 13.77 -17.67 7.49
N LEU A 53 14.16 -16.49 6.98
CA LEU A 53 15.45 -15.89 7.29
C LEU A 53 15.55 -15.41 8.74
N ASN A 54 16.69 -15.68 9.36
CA ASN A 54 17.08 -15.21 10.68
C ASN A 54 18.62 -15.09 10.76
N ARG A 55 19.14 -14.63 11.90
CA ARG A 55 20.60 -14.45 12.06
C ARG A 55 21.41 -15.75 12.01
N GLU A 56 20.79 -16.90 12.28
CA GLU A 56 21.46 -18.18 12.36
C GLU A 56 21.59 -18.85 10.98
N ASN A 57 20.60 -18.66 10.11
CA ASN A 57 20.59 -19.31 8.79
C ASN A 57 21.10 -18.43 7.64
N ILE A 58 21.37 -17.15 7.88
CA ILE A 58 22.11 -16.30 6.95
C ILE A 58 23.60 -16.57 7.14
N THR A 59 24.07 -17.64 6.50
CA THR A 59 25.49 -17.99 6.47
C THR A 59 26.19 -17.32 5.29
N LYS A 60 27.53 -17.26 5.35
CA LYS A 60 28.35 -16.75 4.25
C LYS A 60 28.07 -17.52 2.95
N ASP A 61 28.06 -18.85 3.01
CA ASP A 61 27.82 -19.71 1.83
C ASP A 61 26.43 -19.48 1.22
N TRP A 62 25.40 -19.26 2.04
CA TRP A 62 24.06 -18.95 1.55
C TRP A 62 24.02 -17.60 0.82
N VAL A 63 24.69 -16.58 1.37
CA VAL A 63 24.82 -15.25 0.74
C VAL A 63 25.63 -15.32 -0.56
N GLU A 64 26.66 -16.16 -0.61
CA GLU A 64 27.48 -16.36 -1.81
C GLU A 64 26.68 -17.00 -2.94
N GLY A 65 25.75 -17.91 -2.63
CA GLY A 65 24.88 -18.58 -3.59
C GLY A 65 23.73 -17.73 -4.15
N ILE A 66 23.59 -16.47 -3.77
CA ILE A 66 22.56 -15.54 -4.27
C ILE A 66 23.23 -14.38 -4.99
N ASP A 67 22.79 -14.05 -6.20
CA ASP A 67 23.37 -12.96 -6.99
C ASP A 67 23.11 -11.59 -6.35
N TYR A 68 21.86 -11.31 -6.01
CA TYR A 68 21.42 -10.01 -5.49
C TYR A 68 20.31 -10.13 -4.44
N PHE A 69 20.31 -9.21 -3.49
CA PHE A 69 19.24 -9.00 -2.51
C PHE A 69 18.57 -7.67 -2.80
N ILE A 70 17.24 -7.66 -2.89
CA ILE A 70 16.48 -6.43 -3.09
C ILE A 70 15.75 -6.09 -1.79
N CYS A 71 16.04 -4.92 -1.21
CA CYS A 71 15.27 -4.38 -0.09
C CYS A 71 14.23 -3.38 -0.61
N GLY A 72 12.97 -3.77 -0.51
CA GLY A 72 11.80 -2.99 -0.92
C GLY A 72 10.75 -3.86 -1.63
N SER A 73 9.62 -3.31 -2.05
CA SER A 73 9.12 -2.00 -1.64
C SER A 73 8.33 -2.10 -0.33
N ASP A 74 7.40 -1.17 -0.12
CA ASP A 74 6.55 -1.05 1.05
C ASP A 74 7.24 -0.58 2.33
N GLN A 75 6.48 -0.54 3.44
CA GLN A 75 6.89 0.02 4.73
C GLN A 75 7.86 -0.88 5.51
N ILE A 76 8.79 -1.57 4.83
CA ILE A 76 9.74 -2.50 5.45
C ILE A 76 10.74 -1.79 6.37
N TRP A 77 10.90 -0.47 6.24
CA TRP A 77 11.76 0.36 7.09
C TRP A 77 10.98 1.17 8.12
N ASN A 78 9.74 0.78 8.44
CA ASN A 78 8.95 1.48 9.44
C ASN A 78 9.46 1.16 10.86
N PRO A 79 9.90 2.16 11.65
CA PRO A 79 10.47 1.92 12.96
C PRO A 79 9.47 1.39 13.98
N ASN A 80 8.16 1.53 13.71
CA ASN A 80 7.10 1.04 14.57
C ASN A 80 6.77 -0.44 14.33
N TYR A 81 7.34 -1.07 13.30
CA TYR A 81 7.14 -2.50 13.07
C TYR A 81 8.21 -3.31 13.78
N ALA A 82 7.76 -4.31 14.55
CA ALA A 82 8.62 -5.24 15.26
C ALA A 82 9.52 -6.07 14.32
N THR A 83 9.14 -6.21 13.05
CA THR A 83 9.92 -6.91 12.02
C THR A 83 11.07 -6.08 11.47
N THR A 84 11.10 -4.77 11.71
CA THR A 84 12.12 -3.88 11.13
C THR A 84 13.43 -4.06 11.88
N SER A 85 14.37 -4.71 11.20
CA SER A 85 15.71 -5.05 11.68
C SER A 85 16.70 -4.94 10.53
N GLU A 86 17.98 -5.23 10.79
CA GLU A 86 19.05 -5.27 9.78
C GLU A 86 18.70 -6.12 8.54
N LEU A 87 17.83 -7.14 8.70
CA LEU A 87 17.35 -8.00 7.62
C LEU A 87 16.51 -7.23 6.61
N ALA A 88 15.69 -6.27 7.06
CA ALA A 88 14.87 -5.43 6.19
C ALA A 88 15.72 -4.47 5.34
N PHE A 89 16.98 -4.26 5.70
CA PHE A 89 17.95 -3.47 4.96
C PHE A 89 18.89 -4.35 4.12
N CYS A 90 18.76 -5.68 4.21
CA CYS A 90 19.70 -6.65 3.64
C CYS A 90 21.17 -6.34 4.00
N SER A 91 21.41 -5.82 5.22
CA SER A 91 22.74 -5.31 5.58
C SER A 91 23.79 -6.39 5.85
N PHE A 92 23.38 -7.66 5.79
CA PHE A 92 24.26 -8.83 5.86
C PHE A 92 24.99 -9.10 4.53
N ALA A 93 24.53 -8.51 3.42
CA ALA A 93 25.12 -8.68 2.09
C ALA A 93 25.29 -7.31 1.37
N PRO A 94 25.99 -6.34 1.98
CA PRO A 94 26.02 -4.95 1.49
C PRO A 94 26.48 -4.80 0.04
N GLU A 95 27.42 -5.63 -0.40
CA GLU A 95 27.95 -5.63 -1.77
C GLU A 95 26.94 -6.11 -2.82
N LYS A 96 25.90 -6.84 -2.40
CA LYS A 96 24.86 -7.43 -3.27
C LYS A 96 23.45 -6.83 -3.04
N THR A 97 23.35 -5.78 -2.21
CA THR A 97 22.05 -5.22 -1.79
C THR A 97 21.60 -4.05 -2.66
N ILE A 98 20.47 -4.22 -3.34
CA ILE A 98 19.77 -3.20 -4.13
C ILE A 98 18.61 -2.64 -3.31
N CYS A 99 18.62 -1.35 -3.02
CA CYS A 99 17.47 -0.67 -2.43
C CYS A 99 16.49 -0.23 -3.53
N LEU A 100 15.24 -0.71 -3.48
CA LEU A 100 14.21 -0.41 -4.48
C LEU A 100 12.92 0.13 -3.82
N SER A 101 12.87 1.46 -3.70
CA SER A 101 11.70 2.21 -3.24
C SER A 101 11.09 1.77 -1.89
N PRO A 102 11.86 1.34 -0.87
CA PRO A 102 11.31 1.08 0.47
C PRO A 102 10.77 2.36 1.09
N SER A 103 9.96 2.18 2.12
CA SER A 103 9.30 3.25 2.83
C SER A 103 9.52 3.16 4.33
N PHE A 104 9.72 4.32 4.94
CA PHE A 104 9.77 4.47 6.39
C PHE A 104 8.36 4.58 6.98
N GLY A 105 7.40 5.14 6.22
CA GLY A 105 6.03 5.29 6.72
C GLY A 105 5.85 6.29 7.86
N VAL A 106 6.91 7.02 8.20
CA VAL A 106 7.00 8.04 9.24
C VAL A 106 7.85 9.19 8.71
N SER A 107 7.75 10.36 9.36
CA SER A 107 8.58 11.53 9.03
C SER A 107 9.89 11.60 9.81
N GLU A 108 10.03 10.80 10.87
CA GLU A 108 11.19 10.80 11.75
C GLU A 108 11.45 9.40 12.33
N ILE A 109 12.73 9.10 12.57
CA ILE A 109 13.14 7.88 13.26
C ILE A 109 13.24 8.16 14.76
N PRO A 110 12.62 7.34 15.63
CA PRO A 110 12.77 7.49 17.07
C PRO A 110 14.24 7.51 17.49
N THR A 111 14.59 8.39 18.43
CA THR A 111 15.99 8.63 18.85
C THR A 111 16.73 7.34 19.23
N TYR A 112 16.05 6.43 19.94
CA TYR A 112 16.62 5.14 20.37
C TYR A 112 16.96 4.17 19.22
N ARG A 113 16.48 4.42 17.99
CA ARG A 113 16.77 3.61 16.79
C ARG A 113 17.70 4.29 15.79
N MET A 114 18.06 5.56 16.00
CA MET A 114 18.81 6.34 15.00
C MET A 114 20.18 5.72 14.68
N ASP A 115 20.87 5.16 15.67
CA ASP A 115 22.20 4.55 15.47
C ASP A 115 22.11 3.24 14.66
N GLU A 116 21.08 2.43 14.91
CA GLU A 116 20.80 1.22 14.13
C GLU A 116 20.57 1.56 12.66
N TYR A 117 19.65 2.50 12.39
CA TYR A 117 19.32 2.93 11.04
C TYR A 117 20.51 3.56 10.33
N ARG A 118 21.29 4.39 11.03
CA ARG A 118 22.52 4.97 10.48
C ARG A 118 23.51 3.88 10.07
N CYS A 119 23.69 2.86 10.90
CA CYS A 119 24.56 1.72 10.60
C CYS A 119 24.07 0.95 9.37
N TRP A 120 22.78 0.60 9.31
CA TRP A 120 22.22 -0.18 8.21
C TRP A 120 22.19 0.59 6.89
N LEU A 121 21.76 1.86 6.89
CA LEU A 121 21.69 2.69 5.68
C LEU A 121 23.07 2.97 5.07
N LYS A 122 24.09 3.20 5.90
CA LYS A 122 25.46 3.46 5.41
C LYS A 122 26.06 2.28 4.65
N LYS A 123 25.58 1.05 4.92
CA LYS A 123 26.03 -0.18 4.23
C LYS A 123 25.42 -0.36 2.84
N ILE A 124 24.36 0.38 2.49
CA ILE A 124 23.70 0.26 1.20
C ILE A 124 24.37 1.21 0.19
N LYS A 125 24.90 0.65 -0.92
CA LYS A 125 25.61 1.42 -1.96
C LYS A 125 24.70 2.41 -2.69
N THR A 126 23.51 2.00 -3.10
CA THR A 126 22.53 2.87 -3.79
C THR A 126 21.27 2.99 -2.95
N LEU A 127 20.83 4.21 -2.66
CA LEU A 127 19.67 4.47 -1.81
C LEU A 127 18.53 5.03 -2.66
N SER A 128 17.34 4.43 -2.52
CA SER A 128 16.10 4.97 -3.04
C SER A 128 14.98 4.87 -2.01
N VAL A 129 13.93 5.65 -2.20
CA VAL A 129 12.69 5.66 -1.40
C VAL A 129 11.52 6.05 -2.30
N ARG A 130 10.28 5.91 -1.81
CA ARG A 130 9.07 6.36 -2.54
C ARG A 130 8.38 7.59 -1.95
N GLU A 131 8.99 8.24 -0.97
CA GLU A 131 8.43 9.43 -0.32
C GLU A 131 9.49 10.49 -0.01
N ASN A 132 9.09 11.76 -0.10
CA ASN A 132 9.94 12.92 0.25
C ASN A 132 10.45 12.84 1.71
N ALA A 133 9.61 12.40 2.64
CA ALA A 133 9.97 12.25 4.05
C ALA A 133 11.10 11.22 4.27
N GLY A 134 11.09 10.12 3.52
CA GLY A 134 12.11 9.09 3.59
C GLY A 134 13.47 9.56 3.06
N GLN A 135 13.48 10.39 2.01
CA GLN A 135 14.70 10.97 1.48
C GLN A 135 15.36 11.86 2.54
N LYS A 136 14.57 12.71 3.21
CA LYS A 136 15.04 13.57 4.30
C LYS A 136 15.60 12.77 5.48
N ILE A 137 14.95 11.66 5.86
CA ILE A 137 15.47 10.76 6.91
C ILE A 137 16.87 10.23 6.53
N ILE A 138 17.03 9.78 5.28
CA ILE A 138 18.32 9.25 4.80
C ILE A 138 19.40 10.34 4.82
N GLU A 139 19.07 11.55 4.34
CA GLU A 139 19.97 12.70 4.36
C GLU A 139 20.43 13.03 5.79
N ILE A 140 19.50 13.14 6.74
CA ILE A 140 19.80 13.42 8.15
C ILE A 140 20.70 12.34 8.78
N LEU A 141 20.43 11.06 8.50
CA LEU A 141 21.15 9.96 9.13
C LEU A 141 22.52 9.69 8.51
N THR A 142 22.67 9.93 7.21
CA THR A 142 23.84 9.47 6.45
C THR A 142 24.63 10.58 5.76
N GLY A 143 24.05 11.77 5.59
CA GLY A 143 24.60 12.85 4.77
C GLY A 143 24.53 12.59 3.26
N ARG A 144 23.79 11.53 2.83
CA ARG A 144 23.67 11.12 1.43
C ARG A 144 22.27 11.41 0.92
N ASN A 145 22.16 11.72 -0.36
CA ASN A 145 20.87 11.83 -1.03
C ASN A 145 20.38 10.44 -1.49
N ALA A 146 19.07 10.22 -1.44
CA ALA A 146 18.40 9.04 -1.98
C ALA A 146 17.53 9.41 -3.18
N GLU A 147 17.45 8.54 -4.18
CA GLU A 147 16.54 8.74 -5.30
C GLU A 147 15.09 8.51 -4.88
N ILE A 148 14.20 9.47 -5.20
CA ILE A 148 12.76 9.26 -5.04
C ILE A 148 12.23 8.58 -6.30
N LEU A 149 11.76 7.35 -6.14
CA LEU A 149 11.25 6.49 -7.20
C LEU A 149 9.77 6.17 -6.98
N ILE A 150 9.08 5.78 -8.06
CA ILE A 150 7.75 5.18 -7.94
C ILE A 150 7.82 3.81 -7.28
N ASP A 151 6.69 3.36 -6.74
CA ASP A 151 6.56 2.00 -6.22
C ASP A 151 6.73 0.96 -7.35
N PRO A 152 7.41 -0.18 -7.11
CA PRO A 152 7.57 -1.27 -8.08
C PRO A 152 6.27 -1.77 -8.70
N THR A 153 5.14 -1.64 -7.99
CA THR A 153 3.81 -1.92 -8.55
C THR A 153 3.57 -1.14 -9.85
N MET A 154 4.02 0.11 -9.91
CA MET A 154 3.89 1.00 -11.06
C MET A 154 4.97 0.77 -12.13
N LEU A 155 6.04 0.03 -11.84
CA LEU A 155 7.03 -0.39 -12.84
C LEU A 155 6.49 -1.48 -13.77
N ILE A 156 5.54 -2.26 -13.27
CA ILE A 156 4.89 -3.32 -14.02
C ILE A 156 3.85 -2.71 -14.99
N PRO A 157 3.81 -3.15 -16.26
CA PRO A 157 2.79 -2.73 -17.21
C PRO A 157 1.37 -3.03 -16.70
N VAL A 158 0.42 -2.14 -16.97
CA VAL A 158 -0.96 -2.27 -16.47
C VAL A 158 -1.64 -3.55 -16.98
N GLU A 159 -1.26 -4.02 -18.16
CA GLU A 159 -1.76 -5.24 -18.79
C GLU A 159 -1.51 -6.47 -17.92
N LYS A 160 -0.36 -6.52 -17.22
CA LYS A 160 -0.06 -7.61 -16.28
C LYS A 160 -0.99 -7.60 -15.08
N TRP A 161 -1.35 -6.42 -14.58
CA TRP A 161 -2.35 -6.27 -13.52
C TRP A 161 -3.73 -6.65 -14.01
N LYS A 162 -4.14 -6.21 -15.20
CA LYS A 162 -5.42 -6.60 -15.83
C LYS A 162 -5.53 -8.12 -16.04
N GLN A 163 -4.44 -8.79 -16.41
CA GLN A 163 -4.39 -10.25 -16.54
C GLN A 163 -4.47 -10.99 -15.19
N LEU A 164 -4.01 -10.34 -14.11
CA LEU A 164 -4.09 -10.90 -12.76
C LEU A 164 -5.49 -10.77 -12.16
N CYS A 165 -6.26 -9.76 -12.57
CA CYS A 165 -7.63 -9.55 -12.11
C CYS A 165 -8.50 -10.77 -12.35
N LYS A 166 -9.33 -11.07 -11.35
CA LYS A 166 -10.27 -12.19 -11.38
C LYS A 166 -11.64 -11.72 -10.91
N ALA A 167 -12.66 -11.92 -11.73
CA ALA A 167 -14.03 -11.63 -11.32
C ALA A 167 -14.39 -12.43 -10.05
N PRO A 168 -14.98 -11.80 -9.03
CA PRO A 168 -15.49 -12.51 -7.87
C PRO A 168 -16.65 -13.43 -8.28
N LYS A 169 -16.98 -14.40 -7.42
CA LYS A 169 -18.12 -15.30 -7.66
C LYS A 169 -19.46 -14.58 -7.56
N GLU A 170 -19.55 -13.61 -6.67
CA GLU A 170 -20.71 -12.76 -6.51
C GLU A 170 -20.77 -11.74 -7.64
N GLU A 171 -21.94 -11.58 -8.24
CA GLU A 171 -22.18 -10.56 -9.26
C GLU A 171 -22.06 -9.16 -8.66
N LEU A 172 -21.23 -8.33 -9.28
CA LEU A 172 -21.08 -6.92 -8.90
C LEU A 172 -22.11 -6.08 -9.65
N PRO A 173 -22.60 -4.96 -9.06
CA PRO A 173 -23.34 -3.97 -9.83
C PRO A 173 -22.54 -3.51 -11.06
N GLU A 174 -23.23 -3.16 -12.14
CA GLU A 174 -22.59 -2.65 -13.35
C GLU A 174 -21.84 -1.34 -13.10
N HIS A 175 -22.46 -0.44 -12.32
CA HIS A 175 -21.86 0.82 -11.87
C HIS A 175 -21.83 0.90 -10.35
N TYR A 176 -20.69 1.32 -9.79
CA TYR A 176 -20.51 1.38 -8.34
C TYR A 176 -19.32 2.24 -7.91
N ILE A 177 -19.34 2.59 -6.62
CA ILE A 177 -18.22 3.18 -5.90
C ILE A 177 -17.56 2.08 -5.07
N VAL A 178 -16.25 1.88 -5.25
CA VAL A 178 -15.48 1.02 -4.35
C VAL A 178 -14.84 1.85 -3.24
N CYS A 179 -14.96 1.36 -2.02
CA CYS A 179 -14.29 1.92 -0.85
C CYS A 179 -13.19 0.95 -0.41
N TYR A 180 -11.94 1.40 -0.38
CA TYR A 180 -10.79 0.62 0.07
C TYR A 180 -10.04 1.38 1.16
N PHE A 181 -10.35 1.06 2.41
CA PHE A 181 -9.74 1.70 3.58
C PHE A 181 -8.90 0.71 4.39
N LEU A 182 -7.70 1.14 4.80
CA LEU A 182 -6.83 0.43 5.75
C LEU A 182 -6.98 1.01 7.16
N GLY A 183 -7.21 2.33 7.25
CA GLY A 183 -7.47 3.02 8.50
C GLY A 183 -8.93 2.94 8.93
N ARG A 184 -9.23 3.63 10.03
CA ARG A 184 -10.55 3.64 10.63
C ARG A 184 -11.53 4.50 9.82
N VAL A 185 -12.67 3.93 9.42
CA VAL A 185 -13.80 4.68 8.83
C VAL A 185 -14.74 5.16 9.93
N ASP A 186 -14.48 6.36 10.44
CA ASP A 186 -15.34 6.97 11.45
C ASP A 186 -16.69 7.46 10.91
N LYS A 187 -17.51 8.01 11.80
CA LYS A 187 -18.84 8.52 11.47
C LYS A 187 -18.79 9.67 10.45
N GLU A 188 -17.78 10.54 10.54
CA GLU A 188 -17.61 11.63 9.58
C GLU A 188 -17.27 11.10 8.19
N TYR A 189 -16.33 10.14 8.12
CA TYR A 189 -15.89 9.52 6.88
C TYR A 189 -17.04 8.75 6.24
N TYR A 190 -17.77 7.98 7.04
CA TYR A 190 -18.94 7.27 6.57
C TYR A 190 -20.03 8.20 6.03
N ASN A 191 -20.30 9.33 6.72
CA ASN A 191 -21.24 10.32 6.23
C ASN A 191 -20.80 10.94 4.90
N LYS A 192 -19.51 11.23 4.72
CA LYS A 192 -18.94 11.70 3.45
C LYS A 192 -19.13 10.67 2.32
N ILE A 193 -18.82 9.40 2.59
CA ILE A 193 -19.01 8.28 1.64
C ILE A 193 -20.48 8.15 1.22
N VAL A 194 -21.41 8.12 2.18
CA VAL A 194 -22.85 7.98 1.89
C VAL A 194 -23.39 9.20 1.14
N LYS A 195 -22.97 10.42 1.51
CA LYS A 195 -23.36 11.64 0.81
C LYS A 195 -22.90 11.61 -0.65
N PHE A 196 -21.65 11.20 -0.89
CA PHE A 196 -21.09 11.06 -2.23
C PHE A 196 -21.81 9.98 -3.06
N SER A 197 -22.07 8.81 -2.47
CA SER A 197 -22.86 7.76 -3.11
C SER A 197 -24.26 8.24 -3.51
N LYS A 198 -24.95 8.97 -2.63
CA LYS A 198 -26.27 9.55 -2.93
C LYS A 198 -26.20 10.60 -4.05
N SER A 199 -25.19 11.46 -4.06
CA SER A 199 -25.07 12.50 -5.10
C SER A 199 -24.74 11.92 -6.48
N LYS A 200 -24.09 10.75 -6.54
CA LYS A 200 -23.81 10.04 -7.80
C LYS A 200 -24.88 9.01 -8.17
N GLY A 201 -25.78 8.64 -7.26
CA GLY A 201 -26.78 7.60 -7.48
C GLY A 201 -26.18 6.18 -7.59
N LEU A 202 -24.99 5.95 -7.04
CA LEU A 202 -24.24 4.70 -7.20
C LEU A 202 -24.19 3.87 -5.90
N PRO A 203 -24.31 2.54 -5.97
CA PRO A 203 -24.12 1.66 -4.82
C PRO A 203 -22.65 1.65 -4.34
N ILE A 204 -22.45 1.30 -3.07
CA ILE A 204 -21.12 1.22 -2.45
C ILE A 204 -20.72 -0.25 -2.27
N ILE A 205 -19.52 -0.58 -2.76
CA ILE A 205 -18.79 -1.80 -2.39
C ILE A 205 -17.72 -1.43 -1.38
N MET A 206 -17.87 -1.88 -0.14
CA MET A 206 -16.88 -1.66 0.91
C MET A 206 -15.96 -2.88 1.00
N LEU A 207 -14.73 -2.75 0.47
CA LEU A 207 -13.71 -3.78 0.62
C LEU A 207 -13.26 -3.83 2.08
N PHE A 208 -12.96 -5.04 2.54
CA PHE A 208 -12.37 -5.32 3.85
C PHE A 208 -13.24 -4.97 5.07
N ASP A 209 -14.50 -4.58 4.85
CA ASP A 209 -15.52 -4.51 5.89
C ASP A 209 -16.06 -5.92 6.20
N ILE A 210 -15.78 -6.41 7.40
CA ILE A 210 -16.17 -7.77 7.82
C ILE A 210 -17.69 -7.97 7.89
N THR A 211 -18.50 -6.90 7.81
CA THR A 211 -19.96 -7.00 7.62
C THR A 211 -20.48 -6.96 6.21
N ALA A 212 -19.59 -6.87 5.24
CA ALA A 212 -19.85 -7.34 3.90
C ALA A 212 -19.06 -8.65 3.68
N PRO A 213 -19.52 -9.80 4.20
CA PRO A 213 -18.77 -11.06 4.15
C PRO A 213 -18.25 -11.45 2.76
N ALA A 214 -19.01 -11.14 1.70
CA ALA A 214 -18.59 -11.37 0.32
C ALA A 214 -17.27 -10.62 0.04
N TYR A 215 -17.32 -9.29 0.10
CA TYR A 215 -16.20 -8.39 -0.20
C TYR A 215 -15.04 -8.51 0.81
N TYR A 216 -15.33 -8.85 2.07
CA TYR A 216 -14.30 -9.08 3.10
C TYR A 216 -13.36 -10.22 2.74
N THR A 217 -13.88 -11.25 2.06
CA THR A 217 -13.15 -12.47 1.76
C THR A 217 -12.50 -12.46 0.38
N TYR A 218 -12.58 -11.35 -0.35
CA TYR A 218 -11.91 -11.23 -1.65
C TYR A 218 -10.40 -11.43 -1.51
N ASP A 219 -9.83 -12.23 -2.41
CA ASP A 219 -8.39 -12.37 -2.58
C ASP A 219 -7.81 -11.16 -3.34
N PRO A 220 -6.47 -11.03 -3.45
CA PRO A 220 -5.87 -9.89 -4.14
C PRO A 220 -6.34 -9.70 -5.59
N ALA A 221 -6.58 -10.77 -6.36
CA ALA A 221 -7.04 -10.66 -7.74
C ALA A 221 -8.49 -10.13 -7.83
N GLU A 222 -9.36 -10.56 -6.92
CA GLU A 222 -10.74 -10.06 -6.81
C GLU A 222 -10.78 -8.60 -6.35
N VAL A 223 -9.88 -8.20 -5.44
CA VAL A 223 -9.71 -6.80 -5.04
C VAL A 223 -9.33 -5.94 -6.24
N LEU A 224 -8.32 -6.36 -7.02
CA LEU A 224 -7.90 -5.63 -8.23
C LEU A 224 -9.02 -5.54 -9.25
N TYR A 225 -9.75 -6.64 -9.48
CA TYR A 225 -10.90 -6.66 -10.38
C TYR A 225 -11.95 -5.64 -9.95
N THR A 226 -12.27 -5.58 -8.65
CA THR A 226 -13.26 -4.66 -8.08
C THR A 226 -12.82 -3.20 -8.24
N ILE A 227 -11.53 -2.90 -8.10
CA ILE A 227 -11.01 -1.54 -8.33
C ILE A 227 -11.06 -1.18 -9.82
N GLN A 228 -10.62 -2.10 -10.70
CA GLN A 228 -10.55 -1.87 -12.14
C GLN A 228 -11.92 -1.52 -12.76
N HIS A 229 -13.00 -2.14 -12.26
CA HIS A 229 -14.35 -1.98 -12.82
C HIS A 229 -15.20 -0.93 -12.10
N ALA A 230 -14.69 -0.26 -11.07
CA ALA A 230 -15.43 0.80 -10.38
C ALA A 230 -15.50 2.08 -11.22
N ASP A 231 -16.56 2.88 -11.03
CA ASP A 231 -16.65 4.25 -11.54
C ASP A 231 -15.83 5.21 -10.69
N TYR A 232 -15.84 5.00 -9.37
CA TYR A 232 -15.09 5.79 -8.39
C TYR A 232 -14.43 4.91 -7.32
N VAL A 233 -13.24 5.33 -6.88
CA VAL A 233 -12.50 4.74 -5.77
C VAL A 233 -12.40 5.75 -4.61
N LEU A 234 -12.87 5.39 -3.43
CA LEU A 234 -12.68 6.15 -2.19
C LEU A 234 -11.70 5.39 -1.30
N THR A 235 -10.57 6.00 -0.93
CA THR A 235 -9.49 5.25 -0.27
C THR A 235 -8.63 6.10 0.66
N ASP A 236 -8.04 5.49 1.69
CA ASP A 236 -6.90 6.02 2.45
C ASP A 236 -5.62 5.18 2.23
N SER A 237 -5.67 4.27 1.27
CA SER A 237 -4.62 3.28 0.98
C SER A 237 -3.71 3.80 -0.11
N PHE A 238 -2.39 3.76 0.14
CA PHE A 238 -1.39 4.03 -0.88
C PHE A 238 -1.59 3.16 -2.13
N HIS A 239 -1.79 1.85 -1.96
CA HIS A 239 -2.01 0.96 -3.09
C HIS A 239 -3.40 1.14 -3.73
N GLY A 240 -4.41 1.60 -2.96
CA GLY A 240 -5.69 2.02 -3.51
C GLY A 240 -5.51 3.19 -4.49
N THR A 241 -4.69 4.18 -4.13
CA THR A 241 -4.33 5.30 -5.01
C THR A 241 -3.51 4.83 -6.22
N VAL A 242 -2.48 4.00 -6.01
CA VAL A 242 -1.64 3.46 -7.10
C VAL A 242 -2.50 2.72 -8.14
N PHE A 243 -3.38 1.80 -7.72
CA PHE A 243 -4.22 1.07 -8.65
C PHE A 243 -5.30 1.94 -9.29
N SER A 244 -5.76 2.99 -8.61
CA SER A 244 -6.66 3.98 -9.22
C SER A 244 -5.97 4.72 -10.37
N ILE A 245 -4.70 5.12 -10.19
CA ILE A 245 -3.89 5.72 -11.25
C ILE A 245 -3.65 4.72 -12.39
N LEU A 246 -3.17 3.51 -12.07
CA LEU A 246 -2.86 2.50 -13.09
C LEU A 246 -4.09 2.08 -13.92
N PHE A 247 -5.27 1.99 -13.31
CA PHE A 247 -6.50 1.60 -14.00
C PHE A 247 -7.31 2.77 -14.54
N HIS A 248 -6.80 4.01 -14.46
CA HIS A 248 -7.50 5.22 -14.90
C HIS A 248 -8.89 5.38 -14.26
N LYS A 249 -8.96 5.22 -12.94
CA LYS A 249 -10.21 5.36 -12.17
C LYS A 249 -10.33 6.77 -11.63
N ASN A 250 -11.56 7.29 -11.54
CA ASN A 250 -11.81 8.47 -10.73
C ASN A 250 -11.64 8.09 -9.26
N PHE A 251 -10.89 8.87 -8.48
CA PHE A 251 -10.65 8.54 -7.09
C PHE A 251 -10.58 9.76 -6.19
N TYR A 252 -10.84 9.51 -4.90
CA TYR A 252 -10.61 10.46 -3.82
C TYR A 252 -9.83 9.80 -2.69
N VAL A 253 -8.86 10.53 -2.18
CA VAL A 253 -8.01 10.13 -1.06
C VAL A 253 -8.53 10.75 0.22
N PHE A 254 -8.72 9.93 1.24
CA PHE A 254 -9.00 10.36 2.59
C PHE A 254 -7.70 10.36 3.39
N THR A 255 -7.51 11.40 4.20
CA THR A 255 -6.42 11.47 5.18
C THR A 255 -6.56 10.31 6.17
N ARG A 256 -5.51 9.53 6.44
CA ARG A 256 -5.67 8.41 7.38
C ARG A 256 -5.94 8.92 8.81
N ASN A 257 -7.07 8.57 9.40
CA ASN A 257 -7.45 8.99 10.76
C ASN A 257 -6.88 8.04 11.84
N GLU A 258 -5.55 8.08 12.04
CA GLU A 258 -4.83 7.23 13.02
C GLU A 258 -3.98 8.05 14.03
N GLY A 259 -4.49 9.20 14.48
CA GLY A 259 -3.81 10.04 15.48
C GLY A 259 -2.68 10.91 14.93
N LYS A 260 -1.87 11.51 15.81
CA LYS A 260 -0.93 12.62 15.54
C LYS A 260 0.21 12.34 14.54
N VAL A 261 0.34 11.14 13.99
CA VAL A 261 1.47 10.79 13.11
C VAL A 261 1.01 10.85 11.65
N SER A 262 1.57 11.80 10.89
CA SER A 262 1.35 11.91 9.45
C SER A 262 1.92 10.68 8.73
N MET A 263 1.08 9.66 8.51
CA MET A 263 1.40 8.51 7.65
C MET A 263 1.14 8.77 6.16
N ASN A 264 0.76 10.01 5.80
CA ASN A 264 0.28 10.38 4.47
C ASN A 264 1.36 10.85 3.51
N SER A 265 2.60 11.09 3.97
CA SER A 265 3.68 11.61 3.12
C SER A 265 3.89 10.81 1.83
N ARG A 266 3.65 9.50 1.86
CA ARG A 266 3.70 8.61 0.68
C ARG A 266 2.61 8.94 -0.33
N ILE A 267 1.38 9.12 0.13
CA ILE A 267 0.25 9.45 -0.74
C ILE A 267 0.42 10.88 -1.23
N GLU A 268 0.80 11.82 -0.38
CA GLU A 268 1.09 13.21 -0.76
C GLU A 268 2.18 13.27 -1.85
N THR A 269 3.31 12.59 -1.66
CA THR A 269 4.39 12.52 -2.67
C THR A 269 3.89 11.89 -3.98
N LEU A 270 3.01 10.88 -3.90
CA LEU A 270 2.42 10.25 -5.08
C LEU A 270 1.46 11.19 -5.80
N LEU A 271 0.59 11.89 -5.08
CA LEU A 271 -0.37 12.82 -5.66
C LEU A 271 0.35 14.00 -6.31
N GLU A 272 1.33 14.60 -5.64
CA GLU A 272 2.19 15.67 -6.19
C GLU A 272 2.89 15.23 -7.48
N LYS A 273 3.42 14.01 -7.51
CA LYS A 273 4.10 13.47 -8.70
C LYS A 273 3.20 13.38 -9.93
N PHE A 274 1.90 13.16 -9.74
CA PHE A 274 0.93 12.95 -10.82
C PHE A 274 -0.08 14.11 -10.97
N ASP A 275 0.19 15.26 -10.34
CA ASP A 275 -0.70 16.44 -10.33
C ASP A 275 -2.14 16.11 -9.86
N PHE A 276 -2.26 15.31 -8.79
CA PHE A 276 -3.51 14.82 -8.20
C PHE A 276 -3.75 15.31 -6.77
N GLU A 277 -3.12 16.39 -6.32
CA GLU A 277 -3.30 16.94 -4.97
C GLU A 277 -4.75 17.34 -4.70
N ASN A 278 -5.50 17.74 -5.73
CA ASN A 278 -6.92 18.04 -5.63
C ASN A 278 -7.82 16.80 -5.38
N ARG A 279 -7.25 15.59 -5.34
CA ARG A 279 -7.95 14.35 -5.02
C ARG A 279 -8.05 14.09 -3.52
N VAL A 280 -7.36 14.86 -2.68
CA VAL A 280 -7.54 14.78 -1.23
C VAL A 280 -8.93 15.34 -0.89
N LEU A 281 -9.77 14.50 -0.28
CA LEU A 281 -11.17 14.84 0.00
C LEU A 281 -11.25 15.84 1.18
N GLY A 282 -11.28 17.14 0.85
CA GLY A 282 -11.66 18.22 1.75
C GLY A 282 -13.15 18.56 1.71
N ASP A 283 -13.56 19.70 2.27
CA ASP A 283 -14.96 20.17 2.24
C ASP A 283 -15.42 20.64 0.85
N ARG A 284 -14.48 20.87 -0.07
CA ARG A 284 -14.71 21.22 -1.47
C ARG A 284 -14.04 20.18 -2.37
N SER A 285 -14.73 19.08 -2.65
CA SER A 285 -14.29 18.17 -3.70
C SER A 285 -14.60 18.81 -5.06
N GLU A 286 -13.57 19.23 -5.78
CA GLU A 286 -13.72 19.62 -7.19
C GLU A 286 -14.23 18.44 -8.03
N ASP A 287 -14.84 18.75 -9.16
CA ASP A 287 -15.30 17.72 -10.08
C ASP A 287 -14.09 16.99 -10.69
N VAL A 288 -13.99 15.70 -10.38
CA VAL A 288 -12.85 14.86 -10.74
C VAL A 288 -12.94 14.26 -12.15
N LEU A 289 -14.04 14.52 -12.87
CA LEU A 289 -14.41 13.83 -14.10
C LEU A 289 -13.52 14.15 -15.32
N ASN A 290 -12.82 15.29 -15.32
CA ASN A 290 -12.02 15.74 -16.48
C ASN A 290 -10.53 15.45 -16.28
N VAL A 291 -10.15 14.18 -16.16
CA VAL A 291 -8.74 13.77 -16.07
C VAL A 291 -8.14 13.61 -17.45
N GLN A 292 -7.00 14.25 -17.69
CA GLN A 292 -6.16 14.01 -18.87
C GLN A 292 -5.24 12.82 -18.61
N TRP A 293 -5.76 11.60 -18.79
CA TRP A 293 -5.00 10.37 -18.52
C TRP A 293 -3.75 10.23 -19.39
N GLU A 294 -3.71 10.84 -20.59
CA GLU A 294 -2.52 10.87 -21.44
C GLU A 294 -1.35 11.60 -20.77
N LYS A 295 -1.62 12.66 -20.01
CA LYS A 295 -0.60 13.37 -19.22
C LYS A 295 -0.09 12.50 -18.09
N VAL A 296 -1.00 11.79 -17.42
CA VAL A 296 -0.67 10.86 -16.32
C VAL A 296 0.21 9.71 -16.84
N ASP A 297 -0.12 9.14 -18.00
CA ASP A 297 0.65 8.07 -18.63
C ASP A 297 2.04 8.56 -19.07
N PHE A 298 2.14 9.79 -19.58
CA PHE A 298 3.43 10.40 -19.89
C PHE A 298 4.33 10.54 -18.65
N ILE A 299 3.77 11.02 -17.54
CA ILE A 299 4.48 11.10 -16.24
C ILE A 299 4.90 9.69 -15.80
N LEU A 300 4.00 8.71 -15.85
CA LEU A 300 4.28 7.33 -15.45
C LEU A 300 5.43 6.72 -16.27
N GLU A 301 5.46 6.92 -17.58
CA GLU A 301 6.54 6.42 -18.43
C GLU A 301 7.89 7.10 -18.14
N LYS A 302 7.89 8.40 -17.84
CA LYS A 302 9.09 9.11 -17.39
C LYS A 302 9.62 8.52 -16.08
N GLU A 303 8.75 8.28 -15.11
CA GLU A 303 9.11 7.71 -13.82
C GLU A 303 9.55 6.24 -13.92
N ARG A 304 8.94 5.45 -14.81
CA ARG A 304 9.40 4.10 -15.16
C ARG A 304 10.81 4.11 -15.75
N LYS A 305 11.10 5.03 -16.67
CA LYS A 305 12.45 5.19 -17.23
C LYS A 305 13.46 5.59 -16.15
N LYS A 306 13.09 6.50 -15.25
CA LYS A 306 13.92 6.89 -14.10
C LYS A 306 14.28 5.69 -13.22
N ALA A 307 13.28 4.90 -12.82
CA ALA A 307 13.50 3.74 -11.96
C ALA A 307 14.29 2.61 -12.66
N LYS A 308 14.06 2.38 -13.96
CA LYS A 308 14.86 1.43 -14.75
C LYS A 308 16.33 1.87 -14.84
N LYS A 309 16.57 3.16 -15.08
CA LYS A 309 17.93 3.72 -15.07
C LYS A 309 18.62 3.49 -13.72
N TYR A 310 17.92 3.81 -12.62
CA TYR A 310 18.43 3.56 -11.27
C TYR A 310 18.77 2.08 -11.04
N LEU A 311 17.91 1.14 -11.47
CA LEU A 311 18.17 -0.30 -11.32
C LEU A 311 19.41 -0.76 -12.12
N VAL A 312 19.60 -0.27 -13.34
CA VAL A 312 20.79 -0.59 -14.16
C VAL A 312 22.06 -0.05 -13.50
N GLU A 313 22.03 1.19 -13.00
CA GLU A 313 23.15 1.79 -12.28
C GLU A 313 23.46 1.01 -10.99
N ALA A 314 22.44 0.66 -10.21
CA ALA A 314 22.60 -0.13 -8.99
C ALA A 314 23.25 -1.51 -9.27
N LEU A 315 22.85 -2.18 -10.35
CA LEU A 315 23.45 -3.46 -10.77
C LEU A 315 24.89 -3.34 -11.25
N THR A 316 25.29 -2.17 -11.79
CA THR A 316 26.65 -1.94 -12.33
C THR A 316 27.65 -1.57 -11.23
N ILE A 317 27.18 -1.01 -10.11
CA ILE A 317 28.02 -0.55 -8.98
C ILE A 317 28.32 -1.70 -7.98
N MET A 318 27.72 -2.87 -8.16
CA MET A 318 27.91 -4.04 -7.30
C MET A 318 29.16 -4.82 -7.67
#